data_AF-A0A6L9U4U4-F1
#
_entry.id   AF-A0A6L9U4U4-F1
#
_cell.length_a   1.000
_cell.length_b   1.000
_cell.length_c   1.000
_cell.angle_alpha   90.00
_cell.angle_beta   90.00
_cell.angle_gamma   90.00
#
_symmetry.space_group_name_H-M   'P 1'
#
loop_
_entity.id
_entity.type
_entity.pdbx_description
1 polymer ?
#
loop_
_entity_poly.entity_id
_entity_poly.type
_entity_poly.pdbx_seq_one_letter_code
_entity_poly.pdbx_strand_id
1 'polypeptide(L)'
;MQPDQYFINRADANAFKALVAFVSQDVFDERRHDGAISKSDEFLRVIKDAQQVLEQIGAYDYDHEKEDDDRPPYTFWWEGPFDLPKKEVEYALAKEVEGRPDMPFKRVHVNTAMPSGHFADLQFALDEVNGKICTLVNIAMARTELNLGPNWYDIGEDLETTLGLIVDGIETHPTWVWYCGLPLEP
;
A
#
# COMPACT_ATOMS: atom_id res chain seq x y z
N MET A 1 -9.41 23.08 10.96
CA MET A 1 -10.04 22.66 9.70
C MET A 1 -8.92 22.63 8.66
N GLN A 2 -8.28 21.48 8.47
CA GLN A 2 -7.36 21.26 7.36
C GLN A 2 -8.19 20.93 6.12
N PRO A 3 -7.80 21.36 4.91
CA PRO A 3 -8.51 21.01 3.70
C PRO A 3 -8.29 19.53 3.35
N ASP A 4 -9.37 18.81 3.03
CA ASP A 4 -9.41 17.38 2.68
C ASP A 4 -8.71 17.01 1.36
N GLN A 5 -8.03 17.97 0.71
CA GLN A 5 -7.37 17.74 -0.57
C GLN A 5 -6.12 18.60 -0.68
N TYR A 6 -4.95 17.95 -0.62
CA TYR A 6 -3.68 18.60 -0.88
C TYR A 6 -3.47 18.75 -2.40
N PHE A 7 -3.15 19.96 -2.85
CA PHE A 7 -2.81 20.22 -4.24
C PHE A 7 -1.31 20.53 -4.34
N ILE A 8 -0.58 19.74 -5.13
CA ILE A 8 0.84 19.98 -5.42
C ILE A 8 1.01 21.39 -5.96
N ASN A 9 1.65 22.24 -5.16
CA ASN A 9 1.88 23.62 -5.51
C ASN A 9 3.21 23.75 -6.28
N ARG A 10 3.54 24.97 -6.75
CA ARG A 10 4.75 25.19 -7.55
C ARG A 10 6.05 24.90 -6.79
N ALA A 11 6.08 25.12 -5.48
CA ALA A 11 7.23 24.79 -4.64
C ALA A 11 7.43 23.27 -4.54
N ASP A 12 6.35 22.52 -4.34
CA ASP A 12 6.34 21.05 -4.31
C ASP A 12 6.86 20.46 -5.63
N ALA A 13 6.34 20.98 -6.75
CA ALA A 13 6.79 20.57 -8.08
C ALA A 13 8.26 20.90 -8.33
N ASN A 14 8.78 21.99 -7.75
CA ASN A 14 10.20 22.33 -7.82
C ASN A 14 11.07 21.39 -6.97
N ALA A 15 10.59 20.94 -5.81
CA ALA A 15 11.30 19.96 -4.98
C ALA A 15 11.46 18.62 -5.72
N PHE A 16 10.39 18.10 -6.32
CA PHE A 16 10.47 16.89 -7.14
C PHE A 16 11.33 17.07 -8.40
N LYS A 17 11.24 18.22 -9.06
CA LYS A 17 12.11 18.53 -10.20
C LYS A 17 13.59 18.56 -9.80
N ALA A 18 13.91 19.12 -8.63
CA ALA A 18 15.26 19.14 -8.09
C ALA A 18 15.75 17.71 -7.78
N LEU A 19 14.89 16.88 -7.18
CA LEU A 19 15.18 15.46 -6.94
C LEU A 19 15.50 14.71 -8.24
N VAL A 20 14.65 14.78 -9.26
CA VAL A 20 14.87 14.10 -10.56
C VAL A 20 16.17 14.58 -11.21
N ALA A 21 16.43 15.88 -11.20
CA ALA A 21 17.65 16.46 -11.76
C ALA A 21 18.91 16.05 -10.97
N PHE A 22 18.79 15.86 -9.65
CA PHE A 22 19.88 15.44 -8.79
C PHE A 22 20.21 13.95 -8.95
N VAL A 23 19.18 13.08 -8.96
CA VAL A 23 19.33 11.63 -9.19
C VAL A 23 19.90 11.31 -10.58
N SER A 24 19.75 12.23 -11.53
CA SER A 24 20.35 12.11 -12.87
C SER A 24 21.85 12.42 -12.91
N GLN A 25 22.49 12.73 -11.77
CA GLN A 25 23.92 13.04 -11.65
C GLN A 25 24.65 11.90 -10.93
N ASP A 26 25.81 11.49 -11.44
CA ASP A 26 26.64 10.41 -10.88
C ASP A 26 27.49 10.86 -9.65
N VAL A 27 26.91 11.60 -8.71
CA VAL A 27 27.64 12.18 -7.56
C VAL A 27 26.80 12.20 -6.28
N PHE A 28 26.64 11.01 -5.67
CA PHE A 28 25.92 10.85 -4.40
C PHE A 28 26.84 10.90 -3.16
N ASP A 29 28.11 10.55 -3.35
CA ASP A 29 29.06 10.33 -2.28
C ASP A 29 30.18 11.38 -2.29
N GLU A 30 30.41 12.01 -1.14
CA GLU A 30 31.57 12.84 -0.87
C GLU A 30 32.64 12.03 -0.12
N ARG A 31 33.89 12.19 -0.56
CA ARG A 31 35.05 11.63 0.10
C ARG A 31 35.64 12.68 1.04
N ARG A 32 35.47 12.48 2.34
CA ARG A 32 36.01 13.36 3.37
C ARG A 32 37.54 13.21 3.46
N HIS A 33 38.20 14.23 4.02
CA HIS A 33 39.67 14.31 4.11
C HIS A 33 40.28 13.17 4.96
N ASP A 34 39.48 12.50 5.78
CA ASP A 34 39.82 11.31 6.57
C ASP A 34 39.63 9.97 5.80
N GLY A 35 39.19 10.04 4.54
CA GLY A 35 38.90 8.88 3.71
C GLY A 35 37.50 8.29 3.91
N ALA A 36 36.68 8.85 4.82
CA ALA A 36 35.31 8.43 5.00
C ALA A 36 34.47 8.82 3.77
N ILE A 37 33.57 7.92 3.38
CA ILE A 37 32.58 8.16 2.34
C ILE A 37 31.27 8.50 3.04
N SER A 38 30.72 9.67 2.76
CA SER A 38 29.40 10.09 3.25
C SER A 38 28.56 10.60 2.10
N LYS A 39 27.24 10.48 2.21
CA LYS A 39 26.31 11.20 1.33
C LYS A 39 26.64 12.70 1.34
N SER A 40 26.60 13.35 0.19
CA SER A 40 26.82 14.79 0.10
C SER A 40 25.73 15.56 0.88
N ASP A 41 26.10 16.71 1.44
CA ASP A 41 25.11 17.59 2.11
C ASP A 41 24.02 18.04 1.13
N GLU A 42 24.36 18.17 -0.15
CA GLU A 42 23.42 18.49 -1.20
C GLU A 42 22.42 17.36 -1.46
N PHE A 43 22.88 16.10 -1.49
CA PHE A 43 21.99 14.93 -1.59
C PHE A 43 21.02 14.89 -0.41
N LEU A 44 21.53 15.05 0.83
CA LEU A 44 20.70 15.01 2.03
C LEU A 44 19.63 16.12 2.03
N ARG A 45 19.98 17.32 1.56
CA ARG A 45 19.02 18.42 1.42
C ARG A 45 17.93 18.09 0.39
N VAL A 46 18.30 17.63 -0.80
CA VAL A 46 17.35 17.34 -1.89
C VAL A 46 16.39 16.21 -1.51
N ILE A 47 16.88 15.18 -0.84
CA ILE A 47 16.02 14.09 -0.31
C ILE A 47 15.05 14.63 0.75
N LYS A 48 15.55 15.42 1.71
CA LYS A 48 14.71 15.98 2.77
C LYS A 48 13.61 16.89 2.24
N ASP A 49 13.92 17.72 1.24
CA ASP A 49 12.93 18.60 0.61
C ASP A 49 11.82 17.78 -0.09
N ALA A 50 12.17 16.67 -0.73
CA ALA A 50 11.18 15.76 -1.32
C ALA A 50 10.35 15.00 -0.27
N GLN A 51 11.00 14.50 0.80
CA GLN A 51 10.33 13.86 1.94
C GLN A 51 9.29 14.80 2.57
N GLN A 52 9.64 16.06 2.82
CA GLN A 52 8.72 17.05 3.36
C GLN A 52 7.48 17.27 2.50
N VAL A 53 7.64 17.23 1.17
CA VAL A 53 6.48 17.32 0.26
C VAL A 53 5.63 16.06 0.35
N LEU A 54 6.25 14.88 0.38
CA LEU A 54 5.54 13.61 0.55
C LEU A 54 4.78 13.56 1.88
N GLU A 55 5.36 14.07 2.97
CA GLU A 55 4.72 14.16 4.29
C GLU A 55 3.51 15.08 4.25
N GLN A 56 3.64 16.23 3.56
CA GLN A 56 2.56 17.20 3.42
C GLN A 56 1.39 16.68 2.58
N ILE A 57 1.66 15.82 1.60
CA ILE A 57 0.61 15.21 0.77
C ILE A 57 0.02 13.93 1.37
N GLY A 58 0.56 13.47 2.52
CA GLY A 58 0.14 12.22 3.17
C GLY A 58 0.56 10.96 2.42
N ALA A 59 1.55 11.05 1.53
CA ALA A 59 2.10 9.92 0.77
C ALA A 59 3.52 9.56 1.20
N TYR A 60 4.00 10.12 2.32
CA TYR A 60 5.23 9.68 2.94
C TYR A 60 4.91 8.57 3.92
N ASP A 61 5.07 7.35 3.44
CA ASP A 61 5.07 6.20 4.30
C ASP A 61 6.39 6.23 5.07
N TYR A 62 6.29 6.40 6.39
CA TYR A 62 7.43 6.36 7.29
C TYR A 62 7.94 4.92 7.37
N ASP A 63 8.63 4.47 6.32
CA ASP A 63 9.30 3.18 6.26
C ASP A 63 10.41 3.19 7.32
N HIS A 64 10.05 2.77 8.53
CA HIS A 64 10.89 2.33 9.64
C HIS A 64 12.34 2.85 9.63
N GLU A 65 12.56 4.15 9.83
CA GLU A 65 13.87 4.69 10.27
C GLU A 65 14.15 4.37 11.76
N LYS A 66 13.75 3.19 12.23
CA LYS A 66 14.35 2.56 13.41
C LYS A 66 14.98 1.26 12.93
N GLU A 67 16.31 1.25 12.96
CA GLU A 67 17.21 0.15 12.60
C GLU A 67 17.04 -1.12 13.47
N ASP A 68 15.83 -1.44 13.91
CA ASP A 68 15.58 -2.55 14.84
C ASP A 68 14.19 -3.18 14.57
N ASP A 69 14.03 -3.80 13.41
CA ASP A 69 13.07 -4.90 13.25
C ASP A 69 13.52 -5.80 12.09
N ASP A 70 13.70 -7.10 12.33
CA ASP A 70 13.97 -8.15 11.34
C ASP A 70 12.75 -8.39 10.40
N ARG A 71 11.88 -7.38 10.23
CA ARG A 71 10.67 -7.45 9.42
C ARG A 71 10.89 -6.69 8.11
N PRO A 72 10.51 -7.27 6.96
CA PRO A 72 10.60 -6.54 5.71
C PRO A 72 9.65 -5.32 5.75
N PRO A 73 10.07 -4.16 5.21
CA PRO A 73 9.22 -2.98 5.10
C PRO A 73 8.19 -3.21 3.98
N TYR A 74 7.11 -3.92 4.28
CA TYR A 74 6.03 -4.13 3.31
C TYR A 74 5.04 -2.99 3.41
N THR A 75 5.46 -1.81 2.99
CA THR A 75 4.57 -0.67 2.93
C THR A 75 3.60 -0.87 1.77
N PHE A 76 2.41 -1.36 2.09
CA PHE A 76 1.32 -1.49 1.14
C PHE A 76 0.60 -0.16 1.01
N TRP A 77 0.35 0.22 -0.24
CA TRP A 77 -0.55 1.31 -0.58
C TRP A 77 -1.61 0.78 -1.52
N TRP A 78 -2.74 1.49 -1.64
CA TRP A 78 -3.87 0.97 -2.38
C TRP A 78 -4.60 2.02 -3.21
N GLU A 79 -5.22 1.57 -4.30
CA GLU A 79 -6.01 2.40 -5.22
C GLU A 79 -7.44 1.87 -5.33
N GLY A 80 -8.42 2.79 -5.38
CA GLY A 80 -9.83 2.47 -5.55
C GLY A 80 -10.72 3.21 -4.55
N PRO A 81 -11.93 2.72 -4.25
CA PRO A 81 -12.54 1.50 -4.77
C PRO A 81 -13.14 1.68 -6.18
N PHE A 82 -12.83 0.75 -7.08
CA PHE A 82 -13.35 0.69 -8.45
C PHE A 82 -14.60 -0.19 -8.54
N ASP A 83 -15.52 0.12 -9.45
CA ASP A 83 -16.66 -0.74 -9.75
C ASP A 83 -16.20 -2.09 -10.31
N LEU A 84 -16.67 -3.19 -9.71
CA LEU A 84 -16.33 -4.54 -10.14
C LEU A 84 -17.53 -5.20 -10.83
N PRO A 85 -17.46 -5.50 -12.14
CA PRO A 85 -18.53 -6.22 -12.83
C PRO A 85 -18.76 -7.60 -12.23
N LYS A 86 -20.02 -8.00 -12.06
CA LYS A 86 -20.39 -9.32 -11.47
C LYS A 86 -19.73 -10.54 -12.13
N LYS A 87 -19.38 -10.43 -13.41
CA LYS A 87 -18.69 -11.49 -14.18
C LYS A 87 -17.21 -11.69 -13.81
N GLU A 88 -16.61 -10.70 -13.15
CA GLU A 88 -15.21 -10.66 -12.73
C GLU A 88 -15.05 -10.82 -11.21
N VAL A 89 -16.17 -11.01 -10.50
CA VAL A 89 -16.18 -11.29 -9.06
C VAL A 89 -15.69 -12.71 -8.85
N GLU A 90 -14.75 -12.88 -7.93
CA GLU A 90 -14.26 -14.18 -7.53
C GLU A 90 -15.38 -15.08 -7.03
N TYR A 91 -15.35 -16.34 -7.44
CA TYR A 91 -16.40 -17.31 -7.10
C TYR A 91 -16.58 -17.45 -5.58
N ALA A 92 -15.49 -17.42 -4.82
CA ALA A 92 -15.53 -17.51 -3.36
C ALA A 92 -16.32 -16.34 -2.75
N LEU A 93 -16.07 -15.13 -3.22
CA LEU A 93 -16.80 -13.93 -2.77
C LEU A 93 -18.26 -13.98 -3.21
N ALA A 94 -18.53 -14.30 -4.48
CA ALA A 94 -19.88 -14.39 -5.03
C ALA A 94 -20.75 -15.44 -4.30
N LYS A 95 -20.14 -16.56 -3.89
CA LYS A 95 -20.81 -17.63 -3.15
C LYS A 95 -21.12 -17.24 -1.71
N GLU A 96 -20.22 -16.56 -1.02
CA GLU A 96 -20.44 -16.12 0.38
C GLU A 96 -21.61 -15.14 0.51
N VAL A 97 -21.81 -14.33 -0.53
CA VAL A 97 -22.90 -13.36 -0.59
C VAL A 97 -24.18 -13.89 -1.24
N GLU A 98 -24.19 -15.15 -1.67
CA GLU A 98 -25.32 -15.77 -2.32
C GLU A 98 -26.55 -15.74 -1.40
N GLY A 99 -27.64 -15.10 -1.85
CA GLY A 99 -28.85 -14.90 -1.06
C GLY A 99 -29.05 -13.48 -0.52
N ARG A 100 -28.08 -12.58 -0.68
CA ARG A 100 -28.25 -11.14 -0.45
C ARG A 100 -28.39 -10.39 -1.78
N PRO A 101 -29.61 -9.95 -2.17
CA PRO A 101 -29.80 -9.26 -3.43
C PRO A 101 -29.14 -7.87 -3.42
N ASP A 102 -28.75 -7.41 -4.62
CA ASP A 102 -28.38 -6.02 -4.93
C ASP A 102 -27.16 -5.40 -4.21
N MET A 103 -26.21 -6.22 -3.75
CA MET A 103 -24.95 -5.68 -3.23
C MET A 103 -24.01 -5.22 -4.37
N PRO A 104 -23.50 -3.98 -4.33
CA PRO A 104 -22.48 -3.53 -5.25
C PRO A 104 -21.14 -4.22 -4.92
N PHE A 105 -20.49 -4.71 -5.97
CA PHE A 105 -19.15 -5.26 -5.88
C PHE A 105 -18.13 -4.21 -6.28
N LYS A 106 -17.03 -4.18 -5.55
CA LYS A 106 -15.92 -3.25 -5.75
C LYS A 106 -14.60 -3.98 -5.72
N ARG A 107 -13.56 -3.34 -6.25
CA ARG A 107 -12.18 -3.78 -6.20
C ARG A 107 -11.26 -2.66 -5.74
N VAL A 108 -10.28 -3.01 -4.94
CA VAL A 108 -9.14 -2.19 -4.57
C VAL A 108 -7.88 -2.92 -5.03
N HIS A 109 -6.99 -2.19 -5.70
CA HIS A 109 -5.66 -2.70 -6.05
C HIS A 109 -4.72 -2.41 -4.90
N VAL A 110 -4.10 -3.44 -4.35
CA VAL A 110 -3.05 -3.33 -3.33
C VAL A 110 -1.71 -3.46 -4.02
N ASN A 111 -0.82 -2.51 -3.74
CA ASN A 111 0.49 -2.40 -4.34
C ASN A 111 1.55 -2.37 -3.23
N THR A 112 2.77 -2.82 -3.52
CA THR A 112 3.90 -2.64 -2.61
C THR A 112 4.74 -1.45 -3.05
N ALA A 113 5.41 -0.79 -2.10
CA ALA A 113 6.42 0.21 -2.41
C ALA A 113 7.69 -0.41 -3.03
N MET A 114 8.10 -1.60 -2.57
CA MET A 114 9.35 -2.27 -2.99
C MET A 114 9.18 -3.79 -3.13
N PRO A 115 9.39 -4.39 -4.33
CA PRO A 115 9.50 -3.71 -5.63
C PRO A 115 8.15 -3.07 -6.01
N SER A 116 8.16 -1.80 -6.38
CA SER A 116 6.97 -1.06 -6.80
C SER A 116 6.16 -1.85 -7.82
N GLY A 117 4.97 -2.30 -7.44
CA GLY A 117 4.14 -3.10 -8.31
C GLY A 117 2.87 -3.59 -7.65
N HIS A 118 2.00 -4.12 -8.51
CA HIS A 118 0.77 -4.79 -8.08
C HIS A 118 1.10 -6.00 -7.21
N PHE A 119 0.45 -6.08 -6.06
CA PHE A 119 0.63 -7.14 -5.09
C PHE A 119 -0.60 -8.04 -4.98
N ALA A 120 -1.78 -7.43 -4.81
CA ALA A 120 -3.02 -8.15 -4.59
C ALA A 120 -4.24 -7.38 -5.08
N ASP A 121 -5.32 -8.12 -5.36
CA ASP A 121 -6.65 -7.57 -5.58
C ASP A 121 -7.51 -7.80 -4.33
N LEU A 122 -7.96 -6.72 -3.69
CA LEU A 122 -8.99 -6.76 -2.66
C LEU A 122 -10.36 -6.58 -3.34
N GLN A 123 -11.10 -7.66 -3.51
CA GLN A 123 -12.50 -7.61 -3.98
C GLN A 123 -13.43 -7.60 -2.79
N PHE A 124 -14.52 -6.83 -2.86
CA PHE A 124 -15.52 -6.83 -1.80
C PHE A 124 -16.93 -6.55 -2.28
N ALA A 125 -17.89 -7.02 -1.49
CA ALA A 125 -19.30 -6.67 -1.61
C ALA A 125 -19.69 -5.76 -0.44
N LEU A 126 -20.42 -4.69 -0.74
CA LEU A 126 -20.94 -3.77 0.28
C LEU A 126 -22.38 -4.11 0.62
N ASP A 127 -22.64 -4.26 1.91
CA ASP A 127 -23.98 -4.30 2.48
C ASP A 127 -24.25 -2.95 3.15
N GLU A 128 -24.63 -1.97 2.34
CA GLU A 128 -24.91 -0.59 2.81
C GLU A 128 -26.06 -0.54 3.82
N VAL A 129 -27.00 -1.48 3.73
CA VAL A 129 -28.17 -1.56 4.62
C VAL A 129 -27.74 -1.92 6.03
N ASN A 130 -26.80 -2.85 6.17
CA ASN A 130 -26.33 -3.31 7.47
C ASN A 130 -25.00 -2.68 7.90
N GLY A 131 -24.42 -1.81 7.06
CA GLY A 131 -23.10 -1.20 7.32
C GLY A 131 -21.99 -2.24 7.37
N LYS A 132 -22.05 -3.27 6.53
CA LYS A 132 -21.05 -4.35 6.51
C LYS A 132 -20.34 -4.45 5.18
N ILE A 133 -19.15 -5.02 5.20
CA ILE A 133 -18.34 -5.32 4.02
C ILE A 133 -17.93 -6.79 4.06
N CYS A 134 -18.09 -7.49 2.94
CA CYS A 134 -17.57 -8.85 2.74
C CYS A 134 -16.37 -8.77 1.81
N THR A 135 -15.19 -9.15 2.27
CA THR A 135 -13.92 -8.91 1.58
C THR A 135 -13.21 -10.20 1.24
N LEU A 136 -12.52 -10.21 0.11
CA LEU A 136 -11.62 -11.27 -0.32
C LEU A 136 -10.35 -10.62 -0.90
N VAL A 137 -9.19 -10.92 -0.32
CA VAL A 137 -7.89 -10.53 -0.89
C VAL A 137 -7.36 -11.69 -1.71
N ASN A 138 -7.11 -11.47 -3.00
CA ASN A 138 -6.45 -12.43 -3.88
C ASN A 138 -5.01 -11.95 -4.14
N ILE A 139 -4.04 -12.76 -3.74
CA ILE A 139 -2.62 -12.53 -3.96
C ILE A 139 -2.15 -13.50 -5.04
N ALA A 140 -1.81 -12.96 -6.21
CA ALA A 140 -1.29 -13.74 -7.31
C ALA A 140 0.16 -14.15 -7.03
N MET A 141 0.41 -15.45 -6.91
CA MET A 141 1.75 -16.01 -6.76
C MET A 141 2.06 -16.84 -7.99
N ALA A 142 3.31 -16.87 -8.44
CA ALA A 142 3.74 -17.35 -9.76
C ALA A 142 2.98 -18.56 -10.36
N ARG A 143 2.59 -19.55 -9.55
CA ARG A 143 1.81 -20.73 -9.99
C ARG A 143 0.50 -20.98 -9.23
N THR A 144 0.15 -20.14 -8.26
CA THR A 144 -0.95 -20.36 -7.32
C THR A 144 -1.54 -19.03 -6.86
N GLU A 145 -2.81 -18.98 -6.53
CA GLU A 145 -3.43 -17.81 -5.91
C GLU A 145 -3.63 -18.06 -4.42
N LEU A 146 -3.25 -17.09 -3.59
CA LEU A 146 -3.58 -17.10 -2.16
C LEU A 146 -4.82 -16.24 -1.96
N ASN A 147 -5.86 -16.85 -1.42
CA ASN A 147 -7.10 -16.16 -1.07
C ASN A 147 -7.19 -15.98 0.44
N LEU A 148 -7.29 -14.72 0.89
CA LEU A 148 -7.54 -14.36 2.28
C LEU A 148 -9.01 -13.95 2.40
N GLY A 149 -9.81 -14.84 3.01
CA GLY A 149 -11.26 -14.68 3.12
C GLY A 149 -12.04 -15.72 2.29
N PRO A 150 -13.33 -15.47 2.00
CA PRO A 150 -14.07 -14.24 2.27
C PRO A 150 -14.36 -14.02 3.77
N ASN A 151 -14.30 -12.77 4.23
CA ASN A 151 -14.55 -12.39 5.61
C ASN A 151 -15.51 -11.21 5.70
N TRP A 152 -16.35 -11.19 6.74
CA TRP A 152 -17.28 -10.09 7.01
C TRP A 152 -16.73 -9.16 8.10
N TYR A 153 -16.78 -7.86 7.83
CA TYR A 153 -16.42 -6.80 8.77
C TYR A 153 -17.54 -5.76 8.87
N ASP A 154 -17.62 -5.11 10.01
CA ASP A 154 -18.44 -3.91 10.19
C ASP A 154 -17.67 -2.70 9.62
N ILE A 155 -18.34 -1.85 8.86
CA ILE A 155 -17.76 -0.59 8.37
C ILE A 155 -17.71 0.35 9.57
N GLY A 156 -16.51 0.86 9.88
CA GLY A 156 -16.26 1.72 11.04
C GLY A 156 -16.75 3.15 10.84
N GLU A 157 -15.84 4.12 10.99
CA GLU A 157 -16.12 5.54 10.75
C GLU A 157 -16.52 5.80 9.29
N ASP A 158 -15.74 5.22 8.37
CA ASP A 158 -16.01 5.26 6.95
C ASP A 158 -15.39 4.04 6.23
N LEU A 159 -15.69 3.91 4.94
CA LEU A 159 -15.23 2.80 4.11
C LEU A 159 -13.71 2.87 3.86
N GLU A 160 -13.13 4.05 3.69
CA GLU A 160 -11.71 4.25 3.38
C GLU A 160 -10.82 3.82 4.55
N THR A 161 -11.17 4.25 5.76
CA THR A 161 -10.54 3.83 7.01
C THR A 161 -10.65 2.31 7.20
N THR A 162 -11.82 1.74 6.90
CA THR A 162 -12.03 0.28 7.00
C THR A 162 -11.16 -0.48 5.99
N LEU A 163 -11.05 -0.01 4.74
CA LEU A 163 -10.21 -0.59 3.70
C LEU A 163 -8.72 -0.51 4.07
N GLY A 164 -8.26 0.64 4.60
CA GLY A 164 -6.90 0.79 5.11
C GLY A 164 -6.57 -0.27 6.16
N LEU A 165 -7.43 -0.45 7.17
CA LEU A 165 -7.25 -1.48 8.20
C LEU A 165 -7.20 -2.91 7.65
N ILE A 166 -7.97 -3.21 6.59
CA ILE A 166 -7.94 -4.53 5.94
C ILE A 166 -6.61 -4.72 5.20
N VAL A 167 -6.13 -3.71 4.48
CA VAL A 167 -4.86 -3.75 3.75
C VAL A 167 -3.69 -3.90 4.71
N ASP A 168 -3.63 -3.10 5.78
CA ASP A 168 -2.64 -3.21 6.85
C ASP A 168 -2.69 -4.59 7.53
N GLY A 169 -3.88 -5.17 7.60
CA GLY A 169 -4.13 -6.50 8.17
C GLY A 169 -3.59 -7.67 7.32
N ILE A 170 -3.20 -7.47 6.06
CA ILE A 170 -2.74 -8.55 5.17
C ILE A 170 -1.51 -9.25 5.77
N GLU A 171 -0.54 -8.49 6.26
CA GLU A 171 0.73 -9.03 6.79
C GLU A 171 0.55 -9.88 8.05
N THR A 172 -0.47 -9.54 8.84
CA THR A 172 -0.77 -10.23 10.09
C THR A 172 -1.84 -11.31 9.89
N HIS A 173 -2.37 -11.45 8.67
CA HIS A 173 -3.39 -12.44 8.38
C HIS A 173 -2.84 -13.86 8.60
N PRO A 174 -3.49 -14.72 9.40
CA PRO A 174 -2.96 -16.03 9.76
C PRO A 174 -2.56 -16.90 8.56
N THR A 175 -3.35 -16.86 7.48
CA THR A 175 -3.06 -17.56 6.22
C THR A 175 -1.78 -17.05 5.54
N TRP A 176 -1.55 -15.73 5.56
CA TRP A 176 -0.33 -15.12 5.03
C TRP A 176 0.88 -15.47 5.88
N VAL A 177 0.78 -15.32 7.20
CA VAL A 177 1.84 -15.68 8.16
C VAL A 177 2.21 -17.16 8.06
N TRP A 178 1.23 -18.06 7.94
CA TRP A 178 1.50 -19.49 7.75
C TRP A 178 2.24 -19.77 6.44
N TYR A 179 1.87 -19.07 5.37
CA TYR A 179 2.51 -19.21 4.07
C TYR A 179 3.96 -18.70 4.07
N CYS A 180 4.22 -17.55 4.69
CA CYS A 180 5.56 -16.94 4.76
C CYS A 180 6.45 -17.55 5.86
N GLY A 181 5.87 -18.19 6.88
CA GLY A 181 6.57 -18.67 8.08
C GLY A 181 7.14 -20.09 7.98
N LEU A 182 7.03 -20.77 6.84
CA LEU A 182 7.68 -22.06 6.64
C LEU A 182 9.06 -21.85 5.99
N PRO A 183 10.17 -22.26 6.64
CA PRO A 183 11.40 -22.46 5.91
C PRO A 183 11.16 -23.57 4.88
N LEU A 184 11.31 -23.24 3.59
CA LEU A 184 11.51 -24.23 2.54
C LEU A 184 12.89 -24.86 2.78
N GLU A 185 13.00 -25.81 3.71
CA GLU A 185 14.17 -26.67 3.74
C GLU A 185 14.00 -27.81 2.72
N PRO A 186 15.08 -28.16 1.99
CA PRO A 186 15.09 -29.17 0.92
C PRO A 186 14.97 -30.62 1.41
#